data_AF-A0A9D7NZ40-F1
#
_entry.id   AF-A0A9D7NZ40-F1
#
_cell.length_a   1.000
_cell.length_b   1.000
_cell.length_c   1.000
_cell.angle_alpha   90.00
_cell.angle_beta   90.00
_cell.angle_gamma   90.00
#
_symmetry.space_group_name_H-M   'P 1'
#
loop_
_entity.id
_entity.type
_entity.pdbx_description
1 polymer ?
#
loop_
_entity_poly.entity_id
_entity_poly.type
_entity_poly.pdbx_seq_one_letter_code
_entity_poly.pdbx_strand_id
1 'polypeptide(L)'
;MRLHQLTEGWALGLQLAISTIERSPDIPGAIAGFSVLSSDVHRYFVECLIDQLPPALARFLVCISIVDDLSPSLCKAMTKQNSSTAKLRRLHQQTPVFTEAAHTSWLRIHPLAREFLQERFAKLPRVEQLEYHTRAGDWLAEHQLFEEAARHLLEAGLEDRAYGLIERSLQSSWSAGRSPGSPTGPSGCHSPKSSAAPACA
;
A
#
# COMPACT_ATOMS: atom_id res chain seq x y z
N MET A 1 0.69 -21.52 13.46
CA MET A 1 0.38 -20.12 13.10
C MET A 1 0.26 -19.98 11.57
N ARG A 2 -0.79 -20.55 10.95
CA ARG A 2 -1.05 -20.38 9.50
C ARG A 2 -2.50 -19.97 9.20
N LEU A 3 -3.44 -20.32 10.09
CA LEU A 3 -4.84 -19.92 9.96
C LEU A 3 -5.05 -18.40 10.05
N HIS A 4 -4.31 -17.69 10.91
CA HIS A 4 -4.50 -16.24 11.09
C HIS A 4 -4.12 -15.42 9.84
N GLN A 5 -3.16 -15.90 9.05
CA GLN A 5 -2.79 -15.31 7.76
C GLN A 5 -3.78 -15.65 6.64
N LEU A 6 -4.50 -16.77 6.76
CA LEU A 6 -5.55 -17.16 5.82
C LEU A 6 -6.90 -16.54 6.14
N THR A 7 -7.10 -16.07 7.38
CA THR A 7 -8.37 -15.49 7.82
C THR A 7 -8.34 -13.96 7.90
N GLU A 8 -7.18 -13.31 7.71
CA GLU A 8 -6.99 -11.84 7.70
C GLU A 8 -7.81 -11.05 8.76
N GLY A 9 -8.19 -11.68 9.88
CA GLY A 9 -9.04 -11.09 10.93
C GLY A 9 -10.56 -11.24 10.77
N TRP A 10 -11.06 -11.94 9.75
CA TRP A 10 -12.49 -12.18 9.53
C TRP A 10 -13.00 -13.41 10.32
N ALA A 11 -13.83 -13.16 11.33
CA ALA A 11 -14.44 -14.20 12.16
C ALA A 11 -15.24 -15.25 11.35
N LEU A 12 -15.87 -14.83 10.25
CA LEU A 12 -16.66 -15.72 9.40
C LEU A 12 -15.76 -16.63 8.53
N GLY A 13 -14.64 -16.11 8.02
CA GLY A 13 -13.65 -16.89 7.28
C GLY A 13 -13.02 -17.99 8.13
N LEU A 14 -12.80 -17.69 9.42
CA LEU A 14 -12.32 -18.67 10.39
C LEU A 14 -13.35 -19.77 10.69
N GLN A 15 -14.63 -19.42 10.86
CA GLN A 15 -15.69 -20.41 11.08
C GLN A 15 -15.90 -21.33 9.88
N LEU A 16 -15.85 -20.80 8.67
CA LEU A 16 -15.93 -21.60 7.45
C LEU A 16 -14.69 -22.50 7.30
N ALA A 17 -13.48 -22.02 7.65
CA ALA A 17 -12.26 -22.82 7.63
C ALA A 17 -12.36 -24.04 8.54
N ILE A 18 -12.83 -23.82 9.78
CA ILE A 18 -13.02 -24.87 10.77
C ILE A 18 -14.04 -25.91 10.28
N SER A 19 -15.21 -25.46 9.80
CA SER A 19 -16.26 -26.36 9.32
C SER A 19 -15.85 -27.22 8.11
N THR A 20 -15.00 -26.69 7.22
CA THR A 20 -14.55 -27.39 6.01
C THR A 20 -13.45 -28.41 6.32
N ILE A 21 -12.57 -28.09 7.27
CA ILE A 21 -11.51 -29.00 7.73
C ILE A 21 -12.09 -30.15 8.57
N GLU A 22 -13.09 -29.88 9.43
CA GLU A 22 -13.78 -30.91 10.23
C GLU A 22 -14.52 -31.95 9.38
N ARG A 23 -14.87 -31.63 8.14
CA ARG A 23 -15.65 -32.50 7.24
C ARG A 23 -14.81 -33.36 6.29
N SER A 24 -13.49 -33.22 6.26
CA SER A 24 -12.66 -33.89 5.25
C SER A 24 -11.53 -34.74 5.85
N PRO A 25 -11.36 -36.00 5.40
CA PRO A 25 -10.23 -36.85 5.80
C PRO A 25 -8.92 -36.51 5.08
N ASP A 26 -8.97 -35.75 3.97
CA ASP A 26 -7.81 -35.22 3.25
C ASP A 26 -7.60 -33.75 3.60
N ILE A 27 -6.73 -33.50 4.59
CA ILE A 27 -6.46 -32.15 5.11
C ILE A 27 -5.81 -31.24 4.05
N PRO A 28 -4.78 -31.66 3.28
CA PRO A 28 -4.24 -30.85 2.18
C PRO A 28 -5.27 -30.49 1.10
N GLY A 29 -6.07 -31.45 0.63
CA GLY A 29 -7.12 -31.20 -0.37
C GLY A 29 -8.25 -30.33 0.17
N ALA A 30 -8.61 -30.49 1.45
CA ALA A 30 -9.58 -29.64 2.13
C ALA A 30 -9.09 -28.21 2.31
N ILE A 31 -7.80 -28.00 2.60
CA ILE A 31 -7.21 -26.66 2.68
C ILE A 31 -7.22 -25.97 1.32
N ALA A 32 -6.87 -26.70 0.24
CA ALA A 32 -6.89 -26.15 -1.12
C ALA A 32 -8.33 -25.84 -1.58
N GLY A 33 -9.27 -26.77 -1.40
CA GLY A 33 -10.68 -26.59 -1.72
C GLY A 33 -11.35 -25.50 -0.86
N PHE A 34 -11.00 -25.42 0.42
CA PHE A 34 -11.40 -24.33 1.30
C PHE A 34 -10.82 -23.00 0.83
N SER A 35 -9.57 -22.92 0.38
CA SER A 35 -8.99 -21.66 -0.09
C SER A 35 -9.77 -21.09 -1.29
N VAL A 36 -10.23 -21.94 -2.21
CA VAL A 36 -11.05 -21.52 -3.36
C VAL A 36 -12.48 -21.18 -2.92
N LEU A 37 -13.14 -22.08 -2.20
CA LEU A 37 -14.51 -21.87 -1.71
C LEU A 37 -14.60 -20.67 -0.77
N SER A 38 -13.58 -20.47 0.07
CA SER A 38 -13.48 -19.30 0.93
C SER A 38 -13.23 -18.05 0.13
N SER A 39 -12.36 -18.04 -0.89
CA SER A 39 -12.20 -16.88 -1.77
C SER A 39 -13.52 -16.46 -2.41
N ASP A 40 -14.28 -17.41 -2.96
CA ASP A 40 -15.58 -17.15 -3.59
C ASP A 40 -16.62 -16.66 -2.57
N VAL A 41 -16.68 -17.27 -1.38
CA VAL A 41 -17.61 -16.86 -0.31
C VAL A 41 -17.23 -15.50 0.28
N HIS A 42 -15.93 -15.19 0.43
CA HIS A 42 -15.46 -13.88 0.90
C HIS A 42 -15.76 -12.81 -0.16
N ARG A 43 -15.53 -13.10 -1.45
CA ARG A 43 -15.87 -12.20 -2.55
C ARG A 43 -17.37 -11.89 -2.58
N TYR A 44 -18.21 -12.92 -2.46
CA TYR A 44 -19.66 -12.77 -2.36
C TYR A 44 -20.07 -11.94 -1.15
N PHE A 45 -19.44 -12.14 0.01
CA PHE A 45 -19.74 -11.32 1.19
C PHE A 45 -19.32 -9.86 0.99
N VAL A 46 -18.14 -9.60 0.44
CA VAL A 46 -17.67 -8.25 0.11
C VAL A 46 -18.66 -7.56 -0.83
N GLU A 47 -19.15 -8.29 -1.85
CA GLU A 47 -20.19 -7.81 -2.76
C GLU A 47 -21.48 -7.46 -2.00
N CYS A 48 -22.02 -8.36 -1.18
CA CYS A 48 -23.21 -8.10 -0.37
C CYS A 48 -23.02 -6.91 0.57
N LEU A 49 -21.84 -6.77 1.20
CA LEU A 49 -21.54 -5.66 2.10
C LEU A 49 -21.52 -4.34 1.35
N ILE A 50 -20.88 -4.30 0.16
CA ILE A 50 -20.81 -3.08 -0.65
C ILE A 50 -22.18 -2.73 -1.23
N ASP A 51 -22.99 -3.72 -1.63
CA ASP A 51 -24.33 -3.49 -2.19
C ASP A 51 -25.35 -3.00 -1.15
N GLN A 52 -25.10 -3.26 0.13
CA GLN A 52 -25.87 -2.68 1.24
C GLN A 52 -25.45 -1.23 1.57
N LEU A 53 -24.32 -0.74 1.06
CA LEU A 53 -23.90 0.64 1.30
C LEU A 53 -24.75 1.62 0.47
N PRO A 54 -25.04 2.81 1.01
CA PRO A 54 -25.61 3.89 0.22
C PRO A 54 -24.80 4.13 -1.06
N PRO A 55 -25.43 4.36 -2.23
CA PRO A 55 -24.74 4.46 -3.52
C PRO A 55 -23.57 5.46 -3.52
N ALA A 56 -23.71 6.57 -2.81
CA ALA A 56 -22.67 7.59 -2.66
C ALA A 56 -21.44 7.13 -1.85
N LEU A 57 -21.62 6.19 -0.91
CA LEU A 57 -20.53 5.59 -0.13
C LEU A 57 -19.88 4.44 -0.89
N ALA A 58 -20.66 3.59 -1.55
CA ALA A 58 -20.14 2.53 -2.41
C ALA A 58 -19.26 3.11 -3.52
N ARG A 59 -19.74 4.15 -4.23
CA ARG A 59 -18.95 4.85 -5.24
C ARG A 59 -17.69 5.47 -4.66
N PHE A 60 -17.78 6.10 -3.49
CA PHE A 60 -16.62 6.68 -2.82
C PHE A 60 -15.56 5.59 -2.52
N LEU A 61 -15.98 4.43 -2.01
CA LEU A 61 -15.09 3.31 -1.69
C LEU A 61 -14.40 2.75 -2.95
N VAL A 62 -15.12 2.64 -4.07
CA VAL A 62 -14.57 2.24 -5.37
C VAL A 62 -13.52 3.24 -5.87
N CYS A 63 -13.76 4.53 -5.74
CA CYS A 63 -12.82 5.54 -6.25
C CYS A 63 -11.53 5.63 -5.42
N ILE A 64 -11.60 5.39 -4.11
CA ILE A 64 -10.40 5.45 -3.25
C ILE A 64 -9.59 4.15 -3.25
N SER A 65 -10.15 3.03 -3.74
CA SER A 65 -9.46 1.72 -3.73
C SER A 65 -8.24 1.64 -4.63
N ILE A 66 -8.01 2.63 -5.49
CA ILE A 66 -6.81 2.68 -6.32
C ILE A 66 -5.53 2.92 -5.51
N VAL A 67 -5.62 3.56 -4.35
CA VAL A 67 -4.46 3.81 -3.48
C VAL A 67 -4.34 2.69 -2.44
N ASP A 68 -3.12 2.28 -2.13
CA ASP A 68 -2.83 1.28 -1.08
C ASP A 68 -3.08 1.84 0.32
N ASP A 69 -2.58 3.05 0.57
CA ASP A 69 -2.62 3.73 1.85
C ASP A 69 -3.52 4.98 1.81
N LEU A 70 -4.55 5.01 2.64
CA LEU A 70 -5.56 6.06 2.68
C LEU A 70 -5.28 7.05 3.81
N SER A 71 -5.11 8.31 3.44
CA SER A 71 -5.20 9.44 4.36
C SER A 71 -6.47 10.26 4.08
N PRO A 72 -7.06 10.93 5.08
CA PRO A 72 -8.22 11.78 4.86
C PRO A 72 -7.96 12.94 3.88
N SER A 73 -6.74 13.47 3.87
CA SER A 73 -6.30 14.53 2.95
C SER A 73 -6.19 14.04 1.51
N LEU A 74 -5.62 12.85 1.27
CA LEU A 74 -5.57 12.23 -0.05
C LEU A 74 -6.97 11.92 -0.58
N CYS A 75 -7.84 11.32 0.24
CA CYS A 75 -9.22 11.04 -0.15
C CYS A 75 -9.96 12.32 -0.57
N LYS A 76 -9.73 13.42 0.14
CA LYS A 76 -10.30 14.74 -0.20
C LYS A 76 -9.76 15.25 -1.54
N ALA A 77 -8.45 15.16 -1.78
CA ALA A 77 -7.83 15.60 -3.03
C ALA A 77 -8.35 14.82 -4.25
N MET A 78 -8.46 13.50 -4.14
CA MET A 78 -8.94 12.63 -5.23
C MET A 78 -10.41 12.90 -5.60
N THR A 79 -11.26 12.97 -4.58
CA THR A 79 -12.72 13.08 -4.76
C THR A 79 -13.22 14.51 -4.90
N LYS A 80 -12.38 15.51 -4.61
CA LYS A 80 -12.71 16.95 -4.55
C LYS A 80 -13.92 17.27 -3.65
N GLN A 81 -14.21 16.41 -2.68
CA GLN A 81 -15.35 16.55 -1.79
C GLN A 81 -14.89 16.84 -0.36
N ASN A 82 -15.43 17.90 0.24
CA ASN A 82 -15.17 18.23 1.65
C ASN A 82 -15.72 17.17 2.61
N SER A 83 -16.74 16.41 2.20
CA SER A 83 -17.32 15.33 2.99
C SER A 83 -16.47 14.06 3.06
N SER A 84 -15.35 13.98 2.32
CA SER A 84 -14.60 12.72 2.15
C SER A 84 -14.00 12.20 3.45
N THR A 85 -13.55 13.09 4.34
CA THR A 85 -13.10 12.71 5.70
C THR A 85 -14.24 12.10 6.51
N ALA A 86 -15.43 12.69 6.47
CA ALA A 86 -16.59 12.18 7.19
C ALA A 86 -17.08 10.85 6.63
N LYS A 87 -17.07 10.69 5.29
CA LYS A 87 -17.39 9.43 4.61
C LYS A 87 -16.39 8.32 4.95
N LEU A 88 -15.09 8.61 4.93
CA LEU A 88 -14.03 7.66 5.29
C LEU A 88 -14.18 7.21 6.74
N ARG A 89 -14.39 8.15 7.68
CA ARG A 89 -14.62 7.81 9.10
C ARG A 89 -15.87 6.94 9.30
N ARG A 90 -16.97 7.28 8.60
CA ARG A 90 -18.21 6.52 8.66
C ARG A 90 -18.00 5.10 8.13
N LEU A 91 -17.30 4.95 7.01
CA LEU A 91 -16.96 3.65 6.44
C LEU A 91 -16.08 2.84 7.39
N HIS A 92 -15.04 3.45 7.96
CA HIS A 92 -14.17 2.82 8.96
C HIS A 92 -14.94 2.29 10.18
N GLN A 93 -15.97 3.02 10.64
CA GLN A 93 -16.78 2.61 11.79
C GLN A 93 -17.87 1.59 11.45
N GLN A 94 -18.37 1.59 10.21
CA GLN A 94 -19.54 0.80 9.81
C GLN A 94 -19.21 -0.45 9.00
N THR A 95 -17.96 -0.60 8.57
CA THR A 95 -17.55 -1.72 7.71
C THR A 95 -16.20 -2.31 8.15
N PRO A 96 -16.04 -3.64 8.15
CA PRO A 96 -14.78 -4.31 8.49
C PRO A 96 -13.80 -4.37 7.29
N VAL A 97 -13.95 -3.47 6.31
CA VAL A 97 -13.14 -3.47 5.07
C VAL A 97 -11.81 -2.75 5.23
N PHE A 98 -11.55 -2.13 6.38
CA PHE A 98 -10.33 -1.40 6.66
C PHE A 98 -9.46 -2.13 7.67
N THR A 99 -8.15 -2.01 7.49
CA THR A 99 -7.13 -2.45 8.43
C THR A 99 -6.26 -1.26 8.84
N GLU A 100 -5.70 -1.30 10.05
CA GLU A 100 -4.78 -0.27 10.51
C GLU A 100 -3.48 -0.31 9.68
N ALA A 101 -3.04 0.83 9.18
CA ALA A 101 -1.73 0.95 8.56
C ALA A 101 -0.64 1.06 9.63
N ALA A 102 0.63 0.86 9.25
CA ALA A 102 1.78 0.98 10.15
C ALA A 102 1.92 2.38 10.81
N HIS A 103 1.24 3.39 10.26
CA HIS A 103 1.18 4.75 10.80
C HIS A 103 -0.22 5.01 11.38
N THR A 104 -0.27 5.57 12.59
CA THR A 104 -1.49 5.78 13.42
C THR A 104 -2.57 6.69 12.81
N SER A 105 -2.37 7.21 11.60
CA SER A 105 -3.31 8.09 10.90
C SER A 105 -3.72 7.62 9.50
N TRP A 106 -3.19 6.48 9.05
CA TRP A 106 -3.41 5.94 7.71
C TRP A 106 -4.26 4.66 7.80
N LEU A 107 -5.12 4.47 6.82
CA LEU A 107 -6.03 3.32 6.73
C LEU A 107 -5.71 2.52 5.47
N ARG A 108 -5.73 1.20 5.55
CA ARG A 108 -5.62 0.34 4.37
C ARG A 108 -6.95 -0.34 4.10
N ILE A 109 -7.32 -0.48 2.84
CA ILE A 109 -8.42 -1.36 2.48
C ILE A 109 -7.90 -2.79 2.51
N HIS A 110 -8.67 -3.67 3.12
CA HIS A 110 -8.40 -5.09 3.17
C HIS A 110 -8.17 -5.65 1.74
N PRO A 111 -7.10 -6.43 1.49
CA PRO A 111 -6.72 -6.87 0.14
C PRO A 111 -7.87 -7.47 -0.69
N LEU A 112 -8.65 -8.39 -0.10
CA LEU A 112 -9.83 -8.99 -0.76
C LEU A 112 -10.89 -7.96 -1.15
N ALA A 113 -11.19 -7.00 -0.26
CA ALA A 113 -12.14 -5.94 -0.58
C ALA A 113 -11.59 -5.02 -1.67
N ARG A 114 -10.28 -4.73 -1.63
CA ARG A 114 -9.60 -3.87 -2.60
C ARG A 114 -9.65 -4.47 -4.01
N GLU A 115 -9.41 -5.77 -4.16
CA GLU A 115 -9.48 -6.45 -5.46
C GLU A 115 -10.87 -6.28 -6.10
N PHE A 116 -11.94 -6.61 -5.35
CA PHE A 116 -13.31 -6.45 -5.81
C PHE A 116 -13.65 -4.98 -6.16
N LEU A 117 -13.17 -4.03 -5.36
CA LEU A 117 -13.38 -2.60 -5.61
C LEU A 117 -12.62 -2.11 -6.85
N GLN A 118 -11.41 -2.62 -7.10
CA GLN A 118 -10.63 -2.32 -8.30
C GLN A 118 -11.28 -2.87 -9.57
N GLU A 119 -11.88 -4.07 -9.51
CA GLU A 119 -12.68 -4.60 -10.61
C GLU A 119 -13.89 -3.68 -10.93
N ARG A 120 -14.54 -3.11 -9.90
CA ARG A 120 -15.61 -2.11 -10.08
C ARG A 120 -15.06 -0.78 -10.61
N PHE A 121 -13.88 -0.35 -10.17
CA PHE A 121 -13.23 0.87 -10.67
C PHE A 121 -12.88 0.76 -12.16
N ALA A 122 -12.38 -0.39 -12.61
CA ALA A 122 -12.04 -0.65 -14.01
C ALA A 122 -13.26 -0.58 -14.95
N LYS A 123 -14.48 -0.72 -14.42
CA LYS A 123 -15.75 -0.58 -15.17
C LYS A 123 -16.22 0.87 -15.28
N LEU A 124 -15.59 1.82 -14.60
CA LEU A 124 -15.92 3.25 -14.73
C LEU A 124 -15.52 3.78 -16.12
N PRO A 125 -16.09 4.91 -16.58
CA PRO A 125 -15.65 5.55 -17.81
C PRO A 125 -14.13 5.85 -17.77
N ARG A 126 -13.42 5.59 -18.87
CA ARG A 126 -11.95 5.77 -18.92
C ARG A 126 -11.52 7.19 -18.51
N VAL A 127 -12.26 8.21 -18.93
CA VAL A 127 -11.99 9.62 -18.56
C VAL A 127 -12.00 9.79 -17.03
N GLU A 128 -12.98 9.19 -16.36
CA GLU A 128 -13.08 9.26 -14.90
C GLU A 128 -11.92 8.52 -14.21
N GLN A 129 -11.54 7.35 -14.72
CA GLN A 129 -10.38 6.62 -14.19
C GLN A 129 -9.10 7.46 -14.26
N LEU A 130 -8.82 8.05 -15.43
CA LEU A 130 -7.65 8.89 -15.65
C LEU A 130 -7.63 10.12 -14.72
N GLU A 131 -8.79 10.74 -14.47
CA GLU A 131 -8.89 11.86 -13.52
C GLU A 131 -8.54 11.46 -12.08
N TYR A 132 -9.00 10.29 -11.63
CA TYR A 132 -8.68 9.81 -10.28
C TYR A 132 -7.20 9.47 -10.14
N HIS A 133 -6.61 8.80 -11.13
CA HIS A 133 -5.18 8.51 -11.17
C HIS A 133 -4.33 9.80 -11.23
N THR A 134 -4.73 10.79 -12.02
CA THR A 134 -4.04 12.09 -12.09
C THR A 134 -4.04 12.78 -10.72
N ARG A 135 -5.21 12.91 -10.08
CA ARG A 135 -5.33 13.59 -8.78
C ARG A 135 -4.59 12.87 -7.66
N ALA A 136 -4.61 11.53 -7.67
CA ALA A 136 -3.84 10.74 -6.72
C ALA A 136 -2.33 10.97 -6.93
N GLY A 137 -1.87 10.89 -8.18
CA GLY A 137 -0.47 11.14 -8.53
C GLY A 137 0.02 12.54 -8.13
N ASP A 138 -0.78 13.58 -8.42
CA ASP A 138 -0.48 14.96 -8.07
C ASP A 138 -0.29 15.14 -6.56
N TRP A 139 -1.25 14.64 -5.76
CA TRP A 139 -1.20 14.76 -4.31
C TRP A 139 -0.02 13.99 -3.70
N LEU A 140 0.24 12.77 -4.20
CA LEU A 140 1.36 11.94 -3.73
C LEU A 140 2.71 12.60 -4.06
N ALA A 141 2.84 13.22 -5.24
CA ALA A 141 4.04 13.94 -5.64
C ALA A 141 4.31 15.16 -4.72
N GLU A 142 3.26 15.92 -4.37
CA GLU A 142 3.36 17.03 -3.41
C GLU A 142 3.83 16.58 -2.02
N HIS A 143 3.50 15.35 -1.63
CA HIS A 143 3.90 14.74 -0.35
C HIS A 143 5.21 13.93 -0.45
N GLN A 144 5.94 14.04 -1.56
CA GLN A 144 7.23 13.38 -1.81
C GLN A 144 7.17 11.84 -1.86
N LEU A 145 5.98 11.28 -2.07
CA LEU A 145 5.74 9.85 -2.29
C LEU A 145 5.91 9.55 -3.78
N PHE A 146 7.14 9.71 -4.27
CA PHE A 146 7.43 9.79 -5.70
C PHE A 146 7.20 8.48 -6.47
N GLU A 147 7.45 7.34 -5.85
CA GLU A 147 7.26 6.03 -6.49
C GLU A 147 5.77 5.75 -6.72
N GLU A 148 4.95 5.94 -5.69
CA GLU A 148 3.51 5.78 -5.77
C GLU A 148 2.89 6.82 -6.71
N ALA A 149 3.36 8.07 -6.64
CA ALA A 149 2.93 9.12 -7.54
C ALA A 149 3.21 8.78 -9.01
N ALA A 150 4.42 8.31 -9.33
CA ALA A 150 4.79 7.91 -10.69
C ALA A 150 3.90 6.78 -11.21
N ARG A 151 3.64 5.74 -10.40
CA ARG A 151 2.72 4.65 -10.76
C ARG A 151 1.34 5.17 -11.13
N HIS A 152 0.77 6.07 -10.33
CA HIS A 152 -0.54 6.65 -10.64
C HIS A 152 -0.52 7.54 -11.90
N LEU A 153 0.54 8.30 -12.13
CA LEU A 153 0.67 9.12 -13.33
C LEU A 153 0.85 8.28 -14.61
N LEU A 154 1.51 7.13 -14.54
CA LEU A 154 1.59 6.18 -15.65
C LEU A 154 0.20 5.61 -16.02
N GLU A 155 -0.59 5.21 -15.02
CA GLU A 155 -1.98 4.77 -15.24
C GLU A 155 -2.86 5.89 -15.83
N ALA A 156 -2.56 7.15 -15.52
CA ALA A 156 -3.18 8.33 -16.12
C ALA A 156 -2.68 8.65 -17.54
N GLY A 157 -1.68 7.93 -18.08
CA GLY A 157 -1.06 8.22 -19.37
C GLY A 157 -0.18 9.47 -19.38
N LEU A 158 0.30 9.92 -18.22
CA LEU A 158 1.12 11.12 -18.04
C LEU A 158 2.59 10.75 -17.87
N GLU A 159 3.16 10.08 -18.86
CA GLU A 159 4.50 9.48 -18.82
C GLU A 159 5.61 10.50 -18.51
N ASP A 160 5.63 11.65 -19.21
CA ASP A 160 6.63 12.71 -18.98
C ASP A 160 6.66 13.17 -17.52
N ARG A 161 5.48 13.28 -16.91
CA ARG A 161 5.35 13.68 -15.50
C ARG A 161 5.81 12.57 -14.57
N ALA A 162 5.49 11.31 -14.88
CA ALA A 162 5.94 10.16 -14.10
C ALA A 162 7.46 10.02 -14.12
N TYR A 163 8.10 10.12 -15.29
CA TYR A 163 9.57 10.07 -15.42
C TYR A 163 10.25 11.18 -14.64
N GLY A 164 9.72 12.41 -14.70
CA GLY A 164 10.24 13.53 -13.90
C GLY A 164 10.17 13.31 -12.38
N LEU A 165 9.27 12.47 -11.87
CA LEU A 165 9.22 12.11 -10.45
C LEU A 165 10.24 11.03 -10.09
N ILE A 166 10.47 10.05 -10.96
CA ILE A 166 11.47 9.00 -10.75
C ILE A 166 12.87 9.62 -10.62
N GLU A 167 13.20 10.59 -11.48
CA GLU A 167 14.47 11.33 -11.41
C GLU A 167 14.63 12.08 -10.07
N ARG A 168 13.54 12.70 -9.57
CA ARG A 168 13.55 13.40 -8.28
C ARG A 168 13.71 12.46 -7.09
N SER A 169 13.14 11.26 -7.16
CA SER A 169 13.29 10.21 -6.14
C SER A 169 14.74 9.73 -6.02
N LEU A 170 15.43 9.59 -7.16
CA LEU A 170 16.86 9.25 -7.17
C LEU A 170 17.71 10.36 -6.54
N GLN A 171 17.38 11.63 -6.81
CA GLN A 171 18.10 12.76 -6.21
C GLN A 171 17.87 12.87 -4.70
N SER A 172 16.63 12.67 -4.22
CA SER A 172 16.32 12.72 -2.79
C SER A 172 17.02 11.59 -2.02
N SER A 173 16.98 10.35 -2.54
CA SER A 173 17.67 9.20 -1.95
C SER A 173 19.19 9.35 -1.98
N TRP A 174 19.76 9.95 -3.03
CA TRP A 174 21.19 10.26 -3.08
C TRP A 174 21.61 11.38 -2.12
N SER A 175 20.73 12.36 -1.87
CA SER A 175 20.99 13.40 -0.88
C SER A 175 20.85 12.91 0.56
N ALA A 176 19.90 12.00 0.82
CA ALA A 176 19.71 11.35 2.12
C ALA A 176 20.76 10.25 2.39
N GLY A 177 21.31 9.66 1.32
CA GLY A 177 22.24 8.53 1.35
C GLY A 177 23.72 8.88 1.15
N ARG A 178 24.14 10.15 1.20
CA ARG A 178 25.57 10.53 1.10
C ARG A 178 26.11 11.21 2.36
N SER A 179 26.69 10.38 3.22
CA SER A 179 28.12 10.53 3.59
C SER A 179 28.90 9.43 2.87
N PRO A 180 29.50 9.70 1.70
CA PRO A 180 30.60 8.88 1.20
C PRO A 180 31.86 9.35 1.92
N GLY A 181 32.53 8.45 2.63
CA GLY A 181 33.84 8.71 3.21
C GLY A 181 34.77 9.35 2.17
N SER A 182 35.26 10.53 2.50
CA SER A 182 36.24 11.26 1.71
C SER A 182 37.49 10.39 1.50
N PRO A 183 37.96 10.18 0.26
CA PRO A 183 39.31 9.72 0.04
C PRO A 183 40.23 10.94 0.13
N THR A 184 40.73 11.27 1.32
CA THR A 184 41.91 12.13 1.43
C THR A 184 43.15 11.25 1.35
N GLY A 185 43.65 11.04 0.13
CA GLY A 185 45.10 11.03 -0.09
C GLY A 185 45.56 12.44 -0.51
N PRO A 186 46.87 12.71 -0.67
CA PRO A 186 48.02 11.81 -0.55
C PRO A 186 49.21 12.41 0.26
N SER A 187 50.35 11.71 0.27
CA SER A 187 51.72 12.12 0.69
C SER A 187 52.13 11.66 2.10
N GLY A 188 53.23 10.95 2.33
CA GLY A 188 54.28 10.49 1.42
C GLY A 188 55.01 9.28 2.02
N CYS A 189 55.58 8.48 1.13
CA CYS A 189 56.55 7.45 1.45
C CYS A 189 57.77 8.06 2.15
N HIS A 190 58.35 7.34 3.12
CA HIS A 190 59.77 6.91 3.19
C HIS A 190 60.06 6.39 4.62
N SER A 191 60.25 5.08 4.75
CA SER A 191 61.07 4.47 5.82
C SER A 191 62.56 4.52 5.40
N PRO A 192 63.57 3.97 6.13
CA PRO A 192 63.57 3.34 7.46
C PRO A 192 64.81 3.69 8.36
N LYS A 193 64.88 3.00 9.52
CA LYS A 193 66.08 2.53 10.29
C LYS A 193 66.63 3.33 11.49
N SER A 194 66.60 2.61 12.63
CA SER A 194 67.74 2.25 13.51
C SER A 194 68.01 3.05 14.80
N SER A 195 67.85 2.31 15.92
CA SER A 195 68.74 2.23 17.10
C SER A 195 69.06 3.51 17.89
N ALA A 196 68.62 3.58 19.16
CA ALA A 196 69.46 3.23 20.32
C ALA A 196 68.77 3.63 21.65
N ALA A 197 68.79 2.71 22.62
CA ALA A 197 68.84 3.01 24.07
C ALA A 197 70.27 3.54 24.41
N PRO A 198 70.63 4.02 25.62
CA PRO A 198 70.01 3.75 26.93
C PRO A 198 70.05 4.90 27.99
N ALA A 199 69.53 4.55 29.18
CA ALA A 199 70.00 4.88 30.54
C ALA A 199 69.91 6.29 31.16
N CYS A 200 69.28 6.29 32.34
CA CYS A 200 69.55 7.01 33.60
C CYS A 200 69.99 8.48 33.59
N ALA A 201 69.19 9.30 34.29
CA ALA A 201 69.62 10.07 35.46
C ALA A 201 68.41 10.32 36.38
#